data_AF-G6C3M7-F1
#
_entry.id   AF-G6C3M7-F1
#
_cell.length_a   1.000
_cell.length_b   1.000
_cell.length_c   1.000
_cell.angle_alpha   90.00
_cell.angle_beta   90.00
_cell.angle_gamma   90.00
#
_symmetry.space_group_name_H-M   'P 1'
#
loop_
_entity.id
_entity.type
_entity.pdbx_description
1 polymer ?
#
loop_
_entity_poly.entity_id
_entity_poly.type
_entity_poly.pdbx_seq_one_letter_code
_entity_poly.pdbx_strand_id
1 'polypeptide(L)' 'MTKRELYIEKIKPFINKDIIKVLTGIRRSGKSVMLKLIMEELKQNKIDEKQFININFENLVNRELTTADKLHEYI' A
#
# COMPACT_ATOMS: atom_id res chain seq x y z
N MET A 1 -0.35 13.81 -10.67
CA MET A 1 -1.23 13.48 -9.52
C MET A 1 -1.03 14.56 -8.46
N THR A 2 -2.08 15.17 -7.90
CA THR A 2 -1.91 16.24 -6.91
C THR A 2 -1.31 15.67 -5.62
N LYS A 3 -0.20 16.25 -5.14
CA LYS A 3 0.46 15.81 -3.90
C LYS A 3 -0.48 16.02 -2.71
N ARG A 4 -0.74 14.94 -1.96
CA ARG A 4 -1.57 14.93 -0.76
C ARG A 4 -0.69 15.09 0.49
N GLU A 5 0.09 16.17 0.52
CA GLU A 5 1.16 16.39 1.51
C GLU A 5 0.68 16.20 2.94
N LEU A 6 -0.46 16.79 3.32
CA LEU A 6 -1.05 16.63 4.66
C LEU A 6 -1.21 15.16 5.10
N TYR A 7 -1.59 14.27 4.18
CA TYR A 7 -1.79 12.86 4.51
C TYR A 7 -0.47 12.08 4.51
N ILE A 8 0.46 12.44 3.62
CA ILE A 8 1.80 11.84 3.57
C ILE A 8 2.58 12.19 4.85
N GLU A 9 2.54 13.44 5.30
CA GLU A 9 3.18 13.88 6.54
C GLU A 9 2.67 13.14 7.78
N LYS A 10 1.40 12.74 7.80
CA LYS A 10 0.86 11.90 8.89
C LYS A 10 1.42 10.48 8.88
N ILE A 11 1.85 9.96 7.74
CA ILE A 11 2.32 8.57 7.58
C ILE A 11 3.84 8.48 7.74
N LYS A 12 4.58 9.52 7.32
CA LYS A 12 6.05 9.60 7.41
C LYS A 12 6.64 9.14 8.76
N PRO A 13 6.13 9.56 9.93
CA PRO A 13 6.66 9.12 11.24
C PRO A 13 6.53 7.62 11.51
N PHE A 14 5.74 6.90 10.70
CA PHE A 14 5.46 5.47 10.85
C PHE A 14 6.19 4.62 9.80
N ILE A 15 6.87 5.24 8.84
CA ILE A 15 7.72 4.54 7.86
C ILE A 15 8.93 3.91 8.60
N ASN A 16 9.38 2.74 8.14
CA ASN A 16 10.48 1.96 8.73
C ASN A 16 10.27 1.53 10.19
N LYS A 17 9.03 1.53 10.67
CA LYS A 17 8.64 0.93 11.95
C LYS A 17 7.99 -0.43 11.73
N ASP A 18 8.28 -1.36 12.63
CA ASP A 18 7.69 -2.71 12.68
C ASP A 18 6.25 -2.68 13.19
N ILE A 19 5.38 -2.04 12.41
CA ILE A 19 3.94 -1.90 12.67
C ILE A 19 3.18 -2.04 11.36
N ILE A 20 1.97 -2.59 11.43
CA ILE A 20 1.02 -2.67 10.31
C ILE A 20 0.21 -1.37 10.26
N LYS A 21 0.10 -0.77 9.06
CA LYS A 21 -0.66 0.46 8.84
C LYS A 21 -1.94 0.11 8.11
N VAL A 22 -3.09 0.36 8.72
CA VAL A 22 -4.42 0.08 8.14
C VAL A 22 -5.11 1.39 7.78
N LEU A 23 -5.43 1.58 6.49
CA LEU A 23 -6.25 2.72 6.04
C LEU A 23 -7.72 2.30 6.00
N THR A 24 -8.54 2.88 6.86
CA THR A 24 -10.00 2.61 6.91
C THR A 24 -10.81 3.73 6.27
N GLY A 25 -12.10 3.48 6.04
CA GLY A 25 -13.07 4.46 5.53
C GLY A 25 -13.96 3.94 4.40
N ILE A 26 -14.93 4.75 3.99
CA ILE A 26 -15.97 4.36 3.01
C ILE A 26 -15.41 4.02 1.62
N ARG A 27 -16.11 3.17 0.85
CA ARG A 27 -15.76 2.87 -0.56
C ARG A 27 -15.67 4.18 -1.35
N ARG A 28 -14.68 4.28 -2.26
CA ARG A 28 -14.36 5.48 -3.07
C ARG A 28 -13.81 6.70 -2.31
N SER A 29 -13.44 6.58 -1.03
CA SER A 29 -12.74 7.66 -0.29
C SER A 29 -11.29 7.92 -0.74
N GLY A 30 -10.78 7.17 -1.72
CA GLY A 30 -9.42 7.34 -2.25
C GLY A 30 -8.31 6.60 -1.49
N LYS A 31 -8.62 5.56 -0.71
CA LYS A 31 -7.62 4.74 0.00
C LYS A 31 -6.60 4.08 -0.93
N SER A 32 -7.05 3.45 -2.01
CA SER A 32 -6.15 2.82 -3.00
C SER A 32 -5.25 3.84 -3.69
N VAL A 33 -5.75 5.07 -3.89
CA VAL A 33 -4.96 6.20 -4.37
C VAL A 33 -3.91 6.61 -3.33
N MET A 34 -4.28 6.67 -2.05
CA MET A 34 -3.34 6.99 -0.97
C MET A 34 -2.20 5.96 -0.88
N LEU A 35 -2.50 4.66 -1.01
CA LEU A 35 -1.46 3.61 -1.05
C LEU A 35 -0.48 3.82 -2.21
N LYS A 36 -0.96 4.16 -3.41
CA LYS A 36 -0.11 4.49 -4.56
C LYS A 36 0.79 5.70 -4.31
N LEU A 37 0.24 6.77 -3.72
CA LEU A 37 1.00 7.97 -3.36
C LEU A 37 2.09 7.67 -2.33
N ILE A 38 1.84 6.78 -1.36
CA ILE A 38 2.85 6.34 -0.40
C ILE A 38 3.97 5.57 -1.10
N MET A 39 3.63 4.66 -2.03
CA MET A 39 4.63 3.96 -2.83
C MET A 39 5.49 4.94 -3.64
N GLU A 40 4.88 5.94 -4.28
CA GLU A 40 5.60 6.98 -5.03
C GLU A 40 6.55 7.79 -4.13
N GLU A 41 6.11 8.18 -2.93
CA GLU A 41 6.96 8.86 -1.94
C GLU A 41 8.16 7.98 -1.51
N LEU A 42 7.93 6.69 -1.29
CA LEU A 42 9.00 5.76 -0.91
C LEU A 42 10.00 5.53 -2.06
N LYS A 43 9.53 5.48 -3.31
CA LYS A 43 10.41 5.44 -4.49
C LYS A 43 11.24 6.72 -4.60
N GLN A 44 10.67 7.90 -4.33
CA GLN A 44 11.41 9.16 -4.28
C GLN A 44 12.49 9.15 -3.18
N ASN A 45 12.25 8.41 -2.10
CA ASN A 45 13.22 8.15 -1.03
C ASN A 45 14.21 7.01 -1.35
N LYS A 46 14.36 6.64 -2.64
CA LYS A 46 15.32 5.66 -3.16
C LYS A 46 15.09 4.21 -2.72
N ILE A 47 13.88 3.85 -2.31
CA ILE A 47 13.50 2.44 -2.14
C ILE A 47 13.28 1.79 -3.51
N ASP A 48 13.87 0.62 -3.74
CA ASP A 48 13.77 -0.10 -5.01
C ASP A 48 12.32 -0.56 -5.25
N GLU A 49 11.84 -0.37 -6.48
CA GLU A 49 10.52 -0.83 -6.91
C GLU A 49 10.30 -2.33 -6.69
N LYS A 50 11.38 -3.13 -6.76
CA LYS A 50 11.33 -4.58 -6.54
C LYS A 50 10.97 -4.97 -5.10
N GLN A 51 11.10 -4.05 -4.14
CA GLN A 51 10.74 -4.29 -2.74
C GLN A 51 9.26 -4.06 -2.46
N PHE A 52 8.48 -3.60 -3.44
CA PHE A 52 7.05 -3.36 -3.26
C PHE A 52 6.24 -4.52 -3.81
N ILE A 53 5.40 -5.09 -2.94
CA ILE A 53 4.35 -6.04 -3.32
C ILE A 53 3.00 -5.32 -3.20
N ASN A 54 2.25 -5.26 -4.29
CA ASN A 54 0.93 -4.61 -4.33
C ASN A 54 -0.11 -5.58 -4.88
N ILE A 55 -1.05 -5.97 -4.03
CA ILE A 55 -2.09 -6.96 -4.36
C ILE A 55 -3.45 -6.28 -4.26
N ASN A 56 -4.22 -6.31 -5.35
CA ASN A 56 -5.61 -5.87 -5.35
C ASN A 56 -6.54 -7.08 -5.22
N PHE A 57 -7.08 -7.30 -4.03
CA PHE A 57 -8.02 -8.40 -3.77
C PHE A 57 -9.41 -8.22 -4.42
N GLU A 58 -9.74 -7.04 -4.95
CA GLU A 58 -10.95 -6.87 -5.77
C GLU A 58 -10.75 -7.37 -7.22
N ASN A 59 -9.51 -7.60 -7.66
CA ASN A 59 -9.22 -8.13 -9.00
C ASN A 59 -9.39 -9.67 -9.00
N LEU A 60 -10.21 -10.19 -9.91
CA LEU A 60 -10.48 -11.62 -10.05
C LEU A 60 -9.23 -12.46 -10.28
N VAL A 61 -8.20 -11.89 -10.92
CA VAL A 61 -6.91 -12.58 -11.12
C VAL A 61 -6.25 -12.97 -9.78
N ASN A 62 -6.51 -12.23 -8.71
CA ASN A 62 -5.94 -12.47 -7.39
C ASN A 62 -6.87 -13.25 -6.45
N ARG A 63 -7.97 -13.83 -6.96
CA ARG A 63 -8.99 -14.49 -6.12
C ARG A 63 -8.42 -15.62 -5.26
N GLU A 64 -7.43 -16.33 -5.79
CA GLU A 64 -6.79 -17.46 -5.09
C GLU A 64 -5.89 -17.02 -3.93
N LEU A 65 -5.42 -15.76 -3.92
CA LEU A 65 -4.55 -15.20 -2.89
C LEU A 65 -5.28 -14.78 -1.60
N THR A 66 -6.56 -15.17 -1.45
CA THR A 66 -7.41 -14.76 -0.33
C THR A 66 -7.28 -15.66 0.90
N THR A 67 -6.51 -16.74 0.82
CA THR A 67 -6.19 -17.64 1.93
C THR A 67 -4.76 -17.39 2.42
N ALA A 68 -4.52 -17.62 3.72
CA ALA A 68 -3.21 -17.40 4.33
C ALA A 68 -2.11 -18.22 3.65
N ASP A 69 -2.36 -19.51 3.41
CA ASP A 69 -1.40 -20.42 2.77
C ASP A 69 -1.03 -19.97 1.36
N LYS A 70 -2.04 -19.60 0.54
CA LYS A 70 -1.81 -19.13 -0.84
C LYS A 70 -1.12 -17.77 -0.90
N LEU A 71 -1.42 -16.88 0.03
CA LEU A 71 -0.73 -15.61 0.12
C LEU A 71 0.73 -15.80 0.55
N HIS A 72 0.99 -16.71 1.49
CA HIS A 72 2.35 -17.01 1.94
C HIS A 72 3.21 -17.66 0.84
N GLU A 73 2.62 -18.53 0.01
CA GLU A 73 3.29 -19.13 -1.15
C GLU A 73 3.67 -18.10 -2.23
N TYR A 74 2.93 -16.99 -2.32
CA TYR A 74 3.13 -15.94 -3.32
C TYR A 74 4.20 -14.91 -2.95
N ILE A 75 4.39 -14.63 -1.65
CA ILE A 75 5.29 -13.58 -1.11
C ILE A 75 6.69 -14.14 -0.89
#